data_AF-A0A644XBC0-F1
#
_entry.id   AF-A0A644XBC0-F1
#
_cell.length_a   1.000
_cell.length_b   1.000
_cell.length_c   1.000
_cell.angle_alpha   90.00
_cell.angle_beta   90.00
_cell.angle_gamma   90.00
#
_symmetry.space_group_name_H-M   'P 1'
#
loop_
_entity.id
_entity.type
_entity.pdbx_description
1 polymer ?
#
loop_
_entity_poly.entity_id
_entity_poly.type
_entity_poly.pdbx_seq_one_letter_code
_entity_poly.pdbx_strand_id
1 'polypeptide(L)'
;MKYNEKSGDLMFDCTNGDTDGKFMTKSVNIPIELYESGKGKYFIGYADNLTFGNGTSAWARLYNPPYSGVNLFVNVWTVTDVSQAPLRAEFWFNADPPGTPSESGLVTSSNTAFRPTPIPKVRLQQASDVEGAPSRRKLFGVPVYPGVS
;
A
#
# COMPACT_ATOMS: atom_id res chain seq x y z
N MET A 1 39.24 -13.63 19.74
CA MET A 1 37.99 -14.34 19.39
C MET A 1 38.13 -15.77 19.88
N LYS A 2 37.22 -16.24 20.75
CA LYS A 2 37.24 -17.63 21.23
C LYS A 2 35.85 -18.24 21.09
N TYR A 3 35.82 -19.47 20.59
CA TYR A 3 34.61 -20.26 20.42
C TYR A 3 34.28 -20.97 21.75
N ASN A 4 33.04 -20.87 22.22
CA ASN A 4 32.60 -21.56 23.43
C ASN A 4 31.86 -22.85 23.08
N GLU A 5 32.52 -23.99 23.32
CA GLU A 5 32.02 -25.31 22.95
C GLU A 5 30.80 -25.77 23.77
N LYS A 6 30.47 -25.13 24.90
CA LYS A 6 29.31 -25.50 25.73
C LYS A 6 28.02 -24.78 25.35
N SER A 7 28.10 -23.63 24.69
CA SER A 7 26.92 -22.83 24.30
C SER A 7 26.78 -22.64 22.79
N GLY A 8 27.78 -23.00 21.99
CA GLY A 8 27.74 -22.93 20.52
C GLY A 8 27.92 -21.52 19.94
N ASP A 9 28.24 -20.53 20.78
CA ASP A 9 28.36 -19.13 20.36
C ASP A 9 29.80 -18.62 20.32
N LEU A 10 30.03 -17.66 19.42
CA LEU A 10 31.27 -16.89 19.32
C LEU A 10 31.25 -15.77 20.36
N MET A 11 32.09 -15.88 21.40
CA MET A 11 32.28 -14.83 22.40
C MET A 11 33.31 -13.81 21.91
N PHE A 12 32.90 -12.54 21.85
CA PHE A 12 33.81 -11.41 21.69
C PHE A 12 34.47 -11.11 23.04
N ASP A 13 35.77 -11.36 23.13
CA ASP A 13 36.56 -11.06 24.33
C ASP A 13 36.91 -9.58 24.32
N CYS A 14 36.13 -8.77 25.04
CA CYS A 14 36.39 -7.35 25.24
C CYS A 14 37.17 -7.16 26.54
N THR A 15 38.43 -7.58 26.56
CA THR A 15 39.39 -7.16 27.60
C THR A 15 40.35 -6.14 27.00
N ASN A 16 39.96 -4.87 27.02
CA ASN A 16 40.87 -3.74 27.16
C ASN A 16 40.08 -2.51 27.61
N GLY A 17 40.60 -1.88 28.67
CA GLY A 17 39.90 -0.95 29.52
C GLY A 17 39.33 0.27 28.81
N ASP A 18 38.03 0.45 28.97
CA ASP A 18 37.40 1.76 29.04
C ASP A 18 36.28 1.66 30.07
N THR A 19 36.29 2.54 31.06
CA THR A 19 35.40 2.48 32.25
C THR A 19 34.20 3.41 32.16
N ASP A 20 33.91 3.95 30.98
CA ASP A 20 32.65 4.62 30.70
C ASP A 20 31.69 3.65 29.98
N GLY A 21 30.97 2.85 30.76
CA GLY A 21 30.06 1.78 30.32
C GLY A 21 28.82 2.28 29.58
N LYS A 22 29.01 3.03 28.49
CA LYS A 22 27.94 3.42 27.57
C LYS A 22 27.59 2.24 26.69
N PHE A 23 26.60 1.46 27.12
CA PHE A 23 25.99 0.43 26.29
C PHE A 23 25.55 1.04 24.96
N MET A 24 26.21 0.64 23.87
CA MET A 24 25.83 1.02 22.52
C MET A 24 24.54 0.29 22.15
N THR A 25 23.40 1.00 22.18
CA THR A 25 22.12 0.44 21.76
C THR A 25 22.13 0.24 20.26
N LYS A 26 22.28 -1.01 19.82
CA LYS A 26 22.09 -1.39 18.42
C LYS A 26 20.60 -1.48 18.13
N SER A 27 20.11 -0.65 17.21
CA SER A 27 18.75 -0.75 16.66
C SER A 27 18.82 -1.06 15.15
N VAL A 28 17.81 -1.76 14.65
CA VAL A 28 17.61 -2.00 13.22
C VAL A 28 16.24 -1.43 12.86
N ASN A 29 16.19 -0.62 11.81
CA ASN A 29 14.95 -0.08 11.27
C ASN A 29 14.52 -0.94 10.07
N ILE A 30 13.28 -1.44 10.11
CA ILE A 30 12.70 -2.25 9.04
C ILE A 30 11.60 -1.40 8.38
N PRO A 31 11.67 -1.16 7.06
CA PRO A 31 10.59 -0.48 6.34
C PRO A 31 9.25 -1.19 6.53
N ILE A 32 8.17 -0.42 6.66
CA ILE A 32 6.84 -0.96 6.94
C ILE A 32 6.37 -1.94 5.87
N GLU A 33 6.75 -1.70 4.62
CA GLU A 33 6.43 -2.55 3.48
C GLU A 33 7.05 -3.94 3.67
N LEU A 34 8.33 -3.98 4.02
CA LEU A 34 9.05 -5.23 4.24
C LEU A 34 8.48 -5.97 5.46
N TYR A 35 8.17 -5.24 6.53
CA TYR A 35 7.60 -5.81 7.74
C TYR A 35 6.21 -6.45 7.50
N GLU A 36 5.29 -5.73 6.85
CA GLU A 36 3.95 -6.26 6.58
C GLU A 36 3.93 -7.29 5.44
N SER A 37 4.82 -7.16 4.45
CA SER A 37 5.02 -8.17 3.40
C SER A 37 5.55 -9.48 4.01
N GLY A 38 6.48 -9.39 4.96
CA GLY A 38 6.98 -10.52 5.76
C GLY A 38 5.91 -11.17 6.64
N LYS A 39 4.77 -10.51 6.88
CA LYS A 39 3.60 -11.06 7.60
C LYS A 39 2.49 -11.55 6.65
N GLY A 40 2.69 -11.43 5.34
CA GLY A 40 1.66 -11.77 4.33
C GLY A 40 0.48 -10.80 4.33
N LYS A 41 0.68 -9.56 4.81
CA LYS A 41 -0.37 -8.54 4.96
C LYS A 41 -0.22 -7.34 4.02
N TYR A 42 0.78 -7.35 3.15
CA TYR A 42 1.02 -6.31 2.16
C TYR A 42 0.67 -6.81 0.75
N PHE A 43 -0.25 -6.11 0.10
CA PHE A 43 -0.81 -6.47 -1.19
C PHE A 43 -0.56 -5.35 -2.20
N ILE A 44 -0.47 -5.72 -3.46
CA ILE A 44 -0.38 -4.80 -4.59
C ILE A 44 -1.55 -5.13 -5.51
N GLY A 45 -2.20 -4.11 -6.03
CA GLY A 45 -3.26 -4.29 -7.01
C GLY A 45 -3.42 -3.06 -7.88
N TYR A 46 -4.11 -3.25 -8.99
CA TYR A 46 -4.36 -2.18 -9.96
C TYR A 46 -5.78 -2.24 -10.49
N ALA A 47 -6.30 -1.06 -10.80
CA ALA A 47 -7.59 -0.83 -11.41
C ALA A 47 -7.32 -0.42 -12.85
N ASP A 48 -7.68 -1.26 -13.81
CA ASP A 48 -7.40 -1.07 -15.23
C ASP A 48 -8.66 -0.68 -16.01
N ASN A 49 -8.46 -0.23 -17.25
CA ASN A 49 -9.52 0.10 -18.21
C ASN A 49 -10.58 1.07 -17.67
N LEU A 50 -10.14 2.03 -16.84
CA LEU A 50 -10.99 3.13 -16.40
C LEU A 50 -11.20 4.10 -17.56
N THR A 51 -12.47 4.27 -17.95
CA THR A 51 -12.89 5.17 -19.03
C THR A 51 -13.79 6.27 -18.49
N PHE A 52 -13.64 7.46 -19.04
CA PHE A 52 -14.48 8.60 -18.74
C PHE A 52 -14.43 9.60 -19.91
N GLY A 53 -15.49 10.38 -20.10
CA GLY A 53 -15.63 11.31 -21.22
C GLY A 53 -16.97 12.04 -21.17
N ASN A 54 -17.15 13.06 -22.02
CA ASN A 54 -18.44 13.78 -22.13
C ASN A 54 -18.98 14.31 -20.77
N GLY A 55 -18.08 14.76 -19.88
CA GLY A 55 -18.44 15.26 -18.54
C GLY A 55 -18.63 14.20 -17.46
N THR A 56 -18.39 12.91 -17.75
CA THR A 56 -18.36 11.84 -16.75
C THR A 56 -17.01 11.77 -16.03
N SER A 57 -16.96 10.96 -14.98
CA SER A 57 -15.75 10.66 -14.21
C SER A 57 -15.52 9.14 -14.13
N ALA A 58 -14.31 8.76 -13.71
CA ALA A 58 -13.99 7.39 -13.33
C ALA A 58 -13.37 7.39 -11.94
N TRP A 59 -13.52 6.28 -11.21
CA TRP A 59 -12.90 6.14 -9.88
C TRP A 59 -12.48 4.71 -9.60
N ALA A 60 -11.46 4.59 -8.75
CA ALA A 60 -11.08 3.37 -8.08
C ALA A 60 -11.11 3.59 -6.56
N ARG A 61 -11.49 2.57 -5.79
CA ARG A 61 -11.54 2.63 -4.34
C ARG A 61 -11.01 1.35 -3.71
N LEU A 62 -10.36 1.51 -2.56
CA LEU A 62 -10.11 0.41 -1.63
C LEU A 62 -11.24 0.39 -0.63
N TYR A 63 -12.05 -0.67 -0.68
CA TYR A 63 -13.20 -0.88 0.18
C TYR A 63 -12.85 -1.89 1.27
N ASN A 64 -13.00 -1.48 2.54
CA ASN A 64 -12.89 -2.37 3.68
C ASN A 64 -14.29 -2.88 4.06
N PRO A 65 -14.65 -4.14 3.76
CA PRO A 65 -15.98 -4.64 4.07
C PRO A 65 -16.24 -4.66 5.59
N PRO A 66 -17.51 -4.48 6.02
CA PRO A 66 -17.89 -4.71 7.40
C PRO A 66 -17.42 -6.08 7.88
N TYR A 67 -16.95 -6.14 9.14
CA TYR A 67 -16.49 -7.37 9.78
C TYR A 67 -15.27 -8.06 9.13
N SER A 68 -14.49 -7.35 8.32
CA SER A 68 -13.23 -7.88 7.75
C SER A 68 -12.17 -8.23 8.82
N GLY A 69 -12.26 -7.59 9.99
CA GLY A 69 -11.31 -7.74 11.09
C GLY A 69 -9.92 -7.17 10.76
N VAL A 70 -9.81 -6.28 9.78
CA VAL A 70 -8.55 -5.63 9.39
C VAL A 70 -8.72 -4.12 9.26
N ASN A 71 -7.62 -3.41 9.53
CA ASN A 71 -7.50 -1.98 9.22
C ASN A 71 -6.91 -1.82 7.82
N LEU A 72 -7.52 -0.94 7.04
CA LEU A 72 -7.02 -0.56 5.72
C LEU A 72 -5.96 0.55 5.87
N PHE A 73 -4.78 0.32 5.30
CA PHE A 73 -3.72 1.30 5.16
C PHE A 73 -3.28 1.34 3.70
N VAL A 74 -3.13 2.55 3.15
CA VAL A 74 -2.64 2.76 1.78
C VAL A 74 -1.23 3.30 1.88
N ASN A 75 -0.26 2.54 1.37
CA ASN A 75 1.14 2.96 1.38
C ASN A 75 1.47 3.88 0.20
N VAL A 76 1.20 3.40 -1.01
CA VAL A 76 1.47 4.12 -2.26
C VAL A 76 0.27 3.95 -3.18
N TRP A 77 -0.09 5.03 -3.87
CA TRP A 77 -1.03 5.01 -4.98
C TRP A 77 -0.38 5.73 -6.16
N THR A 78 -0.56 5.18 -7.36
CA THR A 78 -0.01 5.72 -8.60
C THR A 78 -1.11 5.75 -9.65
N VAL A 79 -1.22 6.86 -10.36
CA VAL A 79 -2.07 6.98 -11.56
C VAL A 79 -1.15 7.07 -12.76
N THR A 80 -1.37 6.21 -13.74
CA THR A 80 -0.59 6.11 -14.98
C THR A 80 -1.51 6.20 -16.19
N ASP A 81 -0.94 6.42 -17.37
CA ASP A 81 -1.66 6.46 -18.65
C ASP A 81 -2.83 7.47 -18.63
N VAL A 82 -2.47 8.69 -18.26
CA VAL A 82 -3.41 9.79 -18.09
C VAL A 82 -3.80 10.34 -19.47
N SER A 83 -5.08 10.71 -19.60
CA SER A 83 -5.65 11.25 -20.83
C SER A 83 -4.78 12.34 -21.47
N GLN A 84 -4.86 12.44 -22.81
CA GLN A 84 -4.29 13.54 -23.58
C GLN A 84 -4.92 14.90 -23.23
N ALA A 85 -6.09 14.90 -22.57
CA ALA A 85 -6.71 16.09 -22.01
C ALA A 85 -6.32 16.24 -20.53
N PRO A 86 -6.13 17.47 -20.04
CA PRO A 86 -5.95 17.72 -18.61
C PRO A 86 -7.11 17.12 -17.80
N LEU A 87 -6.77 16.39 -16.75
CA LEU A 87 -7.73 15.78 -15.84
C LEU A 87 -7.46 16.23 -14.40
N ARG A 88 -8.45 16.03 -13.53
CA ARG A 88 -8.29 16.28 -12.09
C ARG A 88 -8.35 14.96 -11.35
N ALA A 89 -7.23 14.58 -10.75
CA ALA A 89 -7.21 13.46 -9.83
C ALA A 89 -7.69 13.94 -8.45
N GLU A 90 -8.65 13.24 -7.86
CA GLU A 90 -9.21 13.61 -6.55
C GLU A 90 -9.10 12.45 -5.58
N PHE A 91 -8.71 12.76 -4.35
CA PHE A 91 -8.59 11.78 -3.29
C PHE A 91 -9.67 11.99 -2.24
N TRP A 92 -10.37 10.91 -1.92
CA TRP A 92 -11.54 10.92 -1.05
C TRP A 92 -11.40 9.87 0.04
N PHE A 93 -11.84 10.19 1.26
CA PHE A 93 -11.89 9.27 2.39
C PHE A 93 -13.32 9.06 2.84
N ASN A 94 -13.67 7.80 3.13
CA ASN A 94 -15.02 7.42 3.57
C ASN A 94 -16.12 8.02 2.68
N ALA A 95 -15.87 8.08 1.37
CA ALA A 95 -16.79 8.66 0.41
C ALA A 95 -17.78 7.64 -0.12
N ASP A 96 -18.94 8.13 -0.56
CA ASP A 96 -19.90 7.34 -1.33
C ASP A 96 -19.79 7.77 -2.80
N PRO A 97 -19.03 7.02 -3.63
CA PRO A 97 -18.89 7.34 -5.05
C PRO A 97 -20.13 6.94 -5.85
N PRO A 98 -20.47 7.67 -6.93
CA PRO A 98 -21.60 7.35 -7.79
C PRO A 98 -21.31 6.15 -8.71
N GLY A 99 -22.36 5.59 -9.31
CA GLY A 99 -22.26 4.46 -10.23
C GLY A 99 -22.21 3.09 -9.55
N THR A 100 -22.08 2.03 -10.36
CA THR A 100 -22.08 0.65 -9.89
C THR A 100 -20.63 0.14 -9.74
N PRO A 101 -20.17 -0.21 -8.53
CA PRO A 101 -18.84 -0.78 -8.33
C PRO A 101 -18.70 -2.13 -9.05
N SER A 102 -17.62 -2.30 -9.80
CA SER A 102 -17.09 -3.62 -10.18
C SER A 102 -15.86 -3.95 -9.34
N GLU A 103 -15.67 -5.23 -9.00
CA GLU A 103 -14.48 -5.68 -8.26
C GLU A 103 -13.33 -5.96 -9.24
N SER A 104 -12.15 -5.43 -8.97
CA SER A 104 -10.93 -5.78 -9.70
C SER A 104 -10.33 -7.05 -9.10
N GLY A 105 -10.16 -8.07 -9.94
CA GLY A 105 -9.44 -9.31 -9.57
C GLY A 105 -7.91 -9.16 -9.59
N LEU A 106 -7.41 -7.99 -9.95
CA LEU A 106 -5.98 -7.73 -10.19
C LEU A 106 -5.31 -7.30 -8.88
N VAL A 107 -5.38 -8.18 -7.88
CA VAL A 107 -4.77 -7.99 -6.55
C VAL A 107 -3.97 -9.23 -6.18
N THR A 108 -2.74 -9.03 -5.73
CA THR A 108 -1.85 -10.12 -5.31
C THR A 108 -1.07 -9.78 -4.05
N SER A 109 -0.63 -10.81 -3.32
CA SER A 109 0.31 -10.65 -2.23
C SER A 109 1.66 -10.17 -2.78
N SER A 110 2.25 -9.16 -2.15
CA SER A 110 3.62 -8.72 -2.50
C SER A 110 4.67 -9.78 -2.19
N ASN A 111 4.41 -10.63 -1.20
CA ASN A 111 5.27 -11.75 -0.84
C ASN A 111 4.70 -13.03 -1.43
N THR A 112 5.36 -13.55 -2.46
CA THR A 112 4.98 -14.77 -3.16
C THR A 112 5.61 -16.03 -2.56
N ALA A 113 6.36 -15.93 -1.45
CA ALA A 113 6.93 -17.09 -0.76
C ALA A 113 5.93 -17.81 0.15
N PHE A 114 4.85 -17.14 0.58
CA PHE A 114 3.82 -17.73 1.42
C PHE A 114 3.02 -18.84 0.73
N ARG A 115 2.77 -19.93 1.46
CA ARG A 115 1.94 -21.06 1.03
C ARG A 115 0.96 -21.45 2.15
N PRO A 116 -0.36 -21.40 1.94
CA PRO A 116 -1.05 -20.92 0.72
C PRO A 116 -0.83 -19.41 0.50
N THR A 117 -1.07 -18.93 -0.72
CA THR A 117 -0.97 -17.50 -1.05
C THR A 117 -1.95 -16.70 -0.19
N PRO A 118 -1.50 -15.64 0.51
CA PRO A 118 -2.39 -14.79 1.28
C PRO A 118 -3.47 -14.16 0.41
N ILE A 119 -4.70 -14.11 0.93
CA ILE A 119 -5.85 -13.53 0.23
C ILE A 119 -6.19 -12.19 0.91
N PRO A 120 -6.33 -11.09 0.16
CA PRO A 120 -6.69 -9.80 0.73
C PRO A 120 -8.13 -9.83 1.28
N LYS A 121 -8.34 -9.20 2.44
CA LYS A 121 -9.69 -8.99 3.01
C LYS A 121 -10.33 -7.66 2.61
N VAL A 122 -9.53 -6.78 2.01
CA VAL A 122 -9.95 -5.50 1.42
C VAL A 122 -10.22 -5.75 -0.06
N ARG A 123 -11.20 -5.04 -0.61
CA ARG A 123 -11.60 -5.18 -2.01
C ARG A 123 -11.16 -3.96 -2.81
N LEU A 124 -10.55 -4.19 -3.96
CA LEU A 124 -10.31 -3.15 -4.95
C LEU A 124 -11.52 -3.07 -5.86
N GLN A 125 -12.13 -1.90 -5.94
CA GLN A 125 -13.34 -1.67 -6.72
C GLN A 125 -13.17 -0.48 -7.65
N GLN A 126 -13.85 -0.50 -8.77
CA GLN A 126 -13.76 0.54 -9.79
C GLN A 126 -15.09 0.80 -10.48
N ALA A 127 -15.24 1.98 -11.07
CA ALA A 127 -16.31 2.28 -12.01
C ALA A 127 -15.84 3.34 -13.03
N SER A 128 -16.35 3.19 -14.24
CA SER A 128 -16.12 4.05 -15.39
C SER A 128 -17.39 4.79 -15.76
N ASP A 129 -17.24 5.91 -16.48
CA ASP A 129 -18.34 6.67 -17.08
C ASP A 129 -19.47 7.03 -16.09
N VAL A 130 -19.09 7.42 -14.87
CA VAL A 130 -20.04 7.79 -13.82
C VAL A 130 -20.38 9.26 -13.87
N GLU A 131 -21.66 9.58 -13.68
CA GLU A 131 -22.13 10.96 -13.55
C GLU A 131 -22.00 11.44 -12.10
N GLY A 132 -21.56 12.70 -11.94
CA GLY A 132 -21.38 13.33 -10.64
C GLY A 132 -20.03 13.02 -9.99
N ALA A 133 -19.92 13.39 -8.71
CA ALA A 133 -18.70 13.22 -7.92
C ALA A 133 -19.01 12.44 -6.64
N PRO A 134 -17.99 11.81 -6.01
CA PRO A 134 -18.17 11.19 -4.70
C PRO A 134 -18.70 12.19 -3.68
N SER A 135 -19.53 11.71 -2.76
CA SER A 135 -20.05 12.51 -1.65
C SER A 135 -19.26 12.26 -0.36
N ARG A 136 -19.43 13.14 0.64
CA ARG A 136 -18.74 13.17 1.95
C ARG A 136 -17.40 13.92 1.93
N ARG A 137 -16.29 13.27 2.30
CA ARG A 137 -15.02 13.98 2.60
C ARG A 137 -14.03 13.86 1.46
N LYS A 138 -13.92 14.96 0.71
CA LYS A 138 -12.79 15.22 -0.17
C LYS A 138 -11.59 15.61 0.66
N LEU A 139 -10.43 15.04 0.36
CA LEU A 139 -9.19 15.43 1.01
C LEU A 139 -8.44 16.48 0.17
N PHE A 140 -8.12 16.12 -1.08
CA PHE A 140 -7.43 17.01 -2.01
C PHE A 140 -7.77 16.65 -3.46
N GLY A 141 -7.44 17.55 -4.38
CA GLY A 141 -7.47 17.28 -5.81
C GLY A 141 -6.29 17.94 -6.49
N VAL A 142 -5.61 17.20 -7.37
CA VAL A 142 -4.40 17.63 -8.08
C VAL A 142 -4.73 17.69 -9.58
N PRO A 143 -4.42 18.81 -10.27
CA PRO A 143 -4.47 18.83 -11.72
C PRO A 143 -3.39 17.91 -12.28
N VAL A 144 -3.77 17.05 -13.21
CA VAL A 144 -2.88 16.15 -13.93
C VAL A 144 -2.88 16.60 -15.37
N TYR A 145 -1.72 17.04 -15.83
CA TYR A 145 -1.53 17.48 -17.20
C TYR A 145 -1.00 16.31 -18.03
N PRO A 146 -1.41 16.20 -19.31
CA PRO A 146 -0.79 15.27 -20.23
C PRO A 146 0.72 15.52 -20.27
N GLY A 147 1.51 14.45 -20.30
CA GLY A 147 2.92 14.56 -20.59
C GLY A 147 3.10 15.08 -22.01
N VAL A 148 3.92 16.12 -22.20
CA VAL A 148 4.47 16.43 -23.53
C VAL A 148 5.36 15.26 -23.92
N SER A 149 4.89 14.45 -24.88
CA SER A 149 5.64 13.35 -25.49
C SER A 149 6.79 13.88 -26.33
#